data_AF-A0A7C1WRW2-F1
#
_entry.id   AF-A0A7C1WRW2-F1
#
_cell.length_a   1.000
_cell.length_b   1.000
_cell.length_c   1.000
_cell.angle_alpha   90.00
_cell.angle_beta   90.00
_cell.angle_gamma   90.00
#
_symmetry.space_group_name_H-M   'P 1'
#
loop_
_entity.id
_entity.type
_entity.pdbx_description
1 polymer ?
#
loop_
_entity_poly.entity_id
_entity_poly.type
_entity_poly.pdbx_seq_one_letter_code
_entity_poly.pdbx_strand_id
1 'polypeptide(L)'
;MNKQLLEIYTDYLMSSYSYTTATGLSVLSEGKISHDKITRFLSSEDFTSAGLWSLIKRTVREIQREDGVIIIDDTIEEKPSTDENEIICWHYDHSKGRG
;
A
#
# COMPACT_ATOMS: atom_id res chain seq x y z
N MET A 1 -13.05 6.12 1.87
CA MET A 1 -11.80 6.42 1.14
C MET A 1 -11.73 7.77 0.44
N ASN A 2 -10.85 8.66 0.94
CA ASN A 2 -10.44 9.88 0.24
C ASN A 2 -9.50 9.54 -0.93
N LYS A 3 -10.04 9.48 -2.15
CA LYS A 3 -9.31 9.05 -3.35
C LYS A 3 -8.12 9.95 -3.69
N GLN A 4 -8.26 11.26 -3.54
CA GLN A 4 -7.19 12.20 -3.84
C GLN A 4 -5.98 12.01 -2.93
N LEU A 5 -6.23 11.78 -1.63
CA LEU A 5 -5.15 11.53 -0.68
C LEU A 5 -4.49 10.16 -0.90
N LEU A 6 -5.29 9.16 -1.29
CA LEU A 6 -4.79 7.84 -1.67
C LEU A 6 -3.87 7.90 -2.89
N GLU A 7 -4.28 8.62 -3.95
CA GLU A 7 -3.49 8.78 -5.18
C GLU A 7 -2.16 9.45 -4.87
N ILE A 8 -2.17 10.59 -4.18
CA ILE A 8 -0.94 11.31 -3.83
C ILE A 8 -0.02 10.47 -2.94
N TYR A 9 -0.58 9.75 -1.97
CA TYR A 9 0.22 8.90 -1.09
C TYR A 9 0.81 7.69 -1.85
N THR A 10 0.04 7.07 -2.74
CA THR A 10 0.51 5.97 -3.59
C THR A 10 1.62 6.43 -4.54
N ASP A 11 1.45 7.59 -5.19
CA ASP A 11 2.46 8.17 -6.07
C ASP A 11 3.75 8.49 -5.31
N TYR A 12 3.62 8.99 -4.09
CA TYR A 12 4.75 9.21 -3.20
C TYR A 12 5.48 7.91 -2.87
N LEU A 13 4.76 6.84 -2.55
CA LEU A 13 5.35 5.52 -2.27
C LEU A 13 6.06 4.94 -3.50
N MET A 14 5.44 5.01 -4.69
CA MET A 14 6.02 4.49 -5.93
C MET A 14 7.25 5.29 -6.39
N SER A 15 7.26 6.60 -6.16
CA SER A 15 8.34 7.48 -6.61
C SER A 15 9.53 7.55 -5.66
N SER A 16 9.37 7.04 -4.43
CA SER A 16 10.40 7.14 -3.39
C SER A 16 11.23 5.87 -3.31
N TYR A 17 12.51 5.98 -3.66
CA TYR A 17 13.48 4.87 -3.60
C TYR A 17 14.13 4.68 -2.22
N SER A 18 13.63 5.38 -1.20
CA SER A 18 14.22 5.40 0.16
C SER A 18 13.12 5.44 1.22
N TYR A 19 13.49 5.65 2.49
CA TYR A 19 12.56 5.61 3.62
C TYR A 19 11.36 6.57 3.45
N THR A 20 10.16 6.00 3.28
CA THR A 20 8.92 6.74 3.09
C THR A 20 8.23 6.99 4.42
N THR A 21 7.93 8.26 4.73
CA THR A 21 7.20 8.65 5.95
C THR A 21 6.13 9.69 5.68
N ALA A 22 5.11 9.76 6.55
CA ALA A 22 4.11 10.82 6.51
C ALA A 22 4.73 12.21 6.65
N THR A 23 5.77 12.35 7.48
CA THR A 23 6.55 13.58 7.63
C THR A 23 7.31 13.91 6.35
N GLY A 24 7.92 12.91 5.70
CA GLY A 24 8.61 13.06 4.42
C GLY A 24 7.69 13.59 3.32
N LEU A 25 6.49 13.03 3.20
CA LEU A 25 5.49 13.56 2.26
C LEU A 25 5.05 14.99 2.62
N SER A 26 4.91 15.30 3.91
CA SER A 26 4.55 16.66 4.33
C SER A 26 5.61 17.68 3.96
N VAL A 27 6.90 17.34 4.10
CA VAL A 27 8.03 18.17 3.67
C VAL A 27 8.04 18.33 2.15
N LEU A 28 7.88 17.23 1.39
CA LEU A 28 7.83 17.28 -0.08
C LEU A 28 6.66 18.10 -0.63
N SER A 29 5.55 18.12 0.10
CA SER A 29 4.36 18.92 -0.22
C SER A 29 4.46 20.36 0.31
N GLU A 30 5.59 20.79 0.85
CA GLU A 30 5.79 22.11 1.48
C GLU A 30 4.73 22.41 2.56
N GLY A 31 4.30 21.39 3.30
CA GLY A 31 3.28 21.50 4.34
C GLY A 31 1.82 21.57 3.84
N LYS A 32 1.56 21.50 2.52
CA LYS A 32 0.18 21.48 1.97
C LYS A 32 -0.61 20.25 2.41
N ILE A 33 0.09 19.15 2.65
CA ILE A 33 -0.44 17.94 3.29
C ILE A 33 0.31 17.76 4.61
N SER A 34 -0.40 17.80 5.74
CA SER A 34 0.22 17.55 7.04
C SER A 34 0.43 16.05 7.28
N HIS A 35 1.50 15.70 8.01
CA HIS A 35 1.74 14.31 8.41
C HIS A 35 0.56 13.74 9.21
N ASP A 36 -0.03 14.52 10.11
CA ASP A 36 -1.24 14.14 10.85
C ASP A 36 -2.42 13.78 9.94
N LYS A 37 -2.58 14.48 8.81
CA LYS A 37 -3.67 14.20 7.87
C LYS A 37 -3.47 12.84 7.19
N ILE A 38 -2.22 12.47 6.92
CA ILE A 38 -1.87 11.16 6.35
C ILE A 38 -2.09 10.06 7.40
N THR A 39 -1.59 10.26 8.63
CA THR A 39 -1.78 9.28 9.72
C THR A 39 -3.26 9.03 10.00
N ARG A 40 -4.06 10.10 10.15
CA ARG A 40 -5.51 9.97 10.34
C ARG A 40 -6.20 9.27 9.18
N PHE A 41 -5.75 9.51 7.95
CA PHE A 41 -6.29 8.82 6.77
C PHE A 41 -5.98 7.33 6.79
N LEU A 42 -4.73 6.95 7.05
CA LEU A 42 -4.30 5.55 7.12
C LEU A 42 -4.97 4.80 8.29
N SER A 43 -5.34 5.49 9.36
CA SER A 43 -6.07 4.92 10.49
C SER A 43 -7.60 5.06 10.39
N SER A 44 -8.13 5.65 9.31
CA SER A 44 -9.57 5.97 9.23
C SER A 44 -10.47 4.80 8.86
N GLU A 45 -9.94 3.81 8.15
CA GLU A 45 -10.68 2.63 7.69
C GLU A 45 -9.72 1.45 7.45
N ASP A 46 -10.23 0.23 7.57
CA ASP A 46 -9.47 -0.97 7.20
C ASP A 46 -9.42 -1.11 5.68
N PHE A 47 -8.22 -0.98 5.11
CA PHE A 47 -7.98 -1.11 3.67
C PHE A 47 -7.97 -2.59 3.26
N THR A 48 -9.15 -3.18 3.08
CA THR A 48 -9.31 -4.59 2.70
C THR A 48 -9.12 -4.84 1.20
N SER A 49 -8.74 -6.06 0.82
CA SER A 49 -8.62 -6.47 -0.59
C SER A 49 -9.93 -6.32 -1.37
N ALA A 50 -11.08 -6.48 -0.71
CA ALA A 50 -12.40 -6.24 -1.32
C ALA A 50 -12.65 -4.75 -1.64
N GLY A 51 -12.17 -3.86 -0.77
CA GLY A 51 -12.19 -2.41 -1.00
C GLY A 51 -11.28 -2.01 -2.16
N LEU A 52 -10.07 -2.57 -2.20
CA LEU A 52 -9.12 -2.36 -3.31
C LEU A 52 -9.68 -2.87 -4.64
N TRP A 53 -10.27 -4.07 -4.67
CA TRP A 53 -10.92 -4.60 -5.87
C TRP A 53 -12.01 -3.66 -6.37
N SER A 54 -12.85 -3.14 -5.48
CA SER A 54 -13.91 -2.19 -5.83
C SER A 54 -13.36 -0.89 -6.45
N LEU A 55 -12.16 -0.45 -6.05
CA LEU A 55 -11.47 0.70 -6.62
C LEU A 55 -10.98 0.42 -8.05
N ILE A 56 -10.26 -0.69 -8.26
CA ILE A 56 -9.58 -0.98 -9.53
C ILE A 56 -10.46 -1.67 -10.57
N LYS A 57 -11.61 -2.23 -10.16
CA LYS A 57 -12.49 -3.04 -11.02
C LYS A 57 -12.83 -2.35 -12.33
N ARG A 58 -13.11 -1.04 -12.31
CA ARG A 58 -13.43 -0.31 -13.54
C ARG A 58 -12.24 -0.30 -14.50
N THR A 59 -11.06 0.09 -14.04
CA THR A 59 -9.83 0.11 -14.83
C THR A 59 -9.49 -1.27 -15.39
N VAL A 60 -9.65 -2.31 -14.57
CA VAL A 60 -9.49 -3.71 -14.98
C VAL A 60 -10.43 -4.07 -16.14
N ARG A 61 -11.71 -3.66 -16.07
CA ARG A 61 -12.69 -3.96 -17.12
C ARG A 61 -12.40 -3.23 -18.43
N GLU A 62 -11.80 -2.04 -18.37
CA GLU A 62 -11.41 -1.26 -19.55
C GLU A 62 -10.27 -1.93 -20.34
N ILE A 63 -9.37 -2.67 -19.66
CA ILE A 63 -8.23 -3.36 -20.29
C ILE A 63 -8.42 -4.87 -20.44
N GLN A 64 -9.60 -5.39 -20.07
CA GLN A 64 -9.86 -6.82 -20.01
C GLN A 64 -9.72 -7.49 -21.38
N ARG A 65 -9.04 -8.64 -21.40
CA ARG A 65 -8.93 -9.53 -22.57
C ARG A 65 -9.31 -10.96 -22.18
N GLU A 66 -9.66 -11.78 -23.16
CA GLU A 66 -10.05 -13.17 -22.94
C GLU A 66 -8.91 -14.01 -22.34
N ASP A 67 -7.67 -13.72 -22.72
CA ASP A 67 -6.43 -14.36 -22.26
C ASP A 67 -5.71 -13.60 -21.15
N GLY A 68 -6.30 -12.51 -20.65
CA GLY A 68 -5.71 -11.65 -19.62
C GLY A 68 -5.81 -12.26 -18.22
N VAL A 69 -4.72 -12.20 -17.46
CA VAL A 69 -4.68 -12.63 -16.05
C VAL A 69 -4.34 -11.43 -15.16
N ILE A 70 -4.96 -11.39 -13.98
CA ILE A 70 -4.66 -10.41 -12.93
C ILE A 70 -4.08 -11.16 -11.75
N ILE A 71 -2.94 -10.69 -11.26
CA ILE A 71 -2.28 -11.23 -10.07
C ILE A 71 -2.33 -10.13 -9.02
N ILE A 72 -2.85 -10.46 -7.83
CA ILE A 72 -2.83 -9.61 -6.66
C ILE A 72 -2.06 -10.41 -5.62
N ASP A 73 -0.89 -9.90 -5.25
CA ASP A 73 -0.04 -10.47 -4.22
C ASP A 73 -0.06 -9.57 -2.99
N ASP A 74 -0.22 -10.15 -1.80
CA ASP A 74 -0.27 -9.43 -0.51
C ASP A 74 1.05 -9.62 0.25
N THR A 75 2.17 -9.56 -0.47
CA THR A 75 3.50 -9.70 0.12
C THR A 75 3.85 -8.44 0.90
N ILE A 76 3.96 -8.60 2.22
CA ILE A 76 4.56 -7.60 3.09
C ILE A 76 6.08 -7.68 2.88
N GLU A 77 6.66 -6.70 2.18
CA GLU A 77 8.11 -6.51 2.24
C GLU A 77 8.47 -6.02 3.65
N GLU A 78 9.20 -6.85 4.41
CA GLU A 78 9.70 -6.50 5.74
C GLU A 78 10.52 -5.20 5.65
N LYS A 79 10.01 -4.14 6.28
CA LYS A 79 10.80 -2.95 6.57
C LYS A 79 11.65 -3.27 7.81
N PRO A 80 12.99 -3.12 7.78
CA PRO A 80 13.89 -3.49 8.89
C PRO A 80 13.70 -2.75 10.23
N SER A 81 12.62 -1.99 10.43
CA SER A 81 12.35 -1.27 11.68
C SER A 81 10.89 -0.80 11.78
N THR A 82 9.92 -1.68 11.56
CA THR A 82 8.52 -1.42 11.92
C THR A 82 8.16 -2.33 13.09
N ASP A 83 7.71 -1.74 14.20
CA ASP A 83 7.28 -2.49 15.39
C ASP A 83 6.23 -3.55 15.03
N GLU A 84 6.35 -4.70 15.71
CA GLU A 84 5.55 -5.89 15.52
C GLU A 84 4.05 -5.57 15.49
N ASN A 85 3.40 -5.96 14.39
CA ASN A 85 1.94 -5.99 14.30
C ASN A 85 1.53 -7.46 14.51
N GLU A 86 0.64 -7.75 15.46
CA GLU A 86 0.18 -9.10 15.84
C GLU A 86 -0.55 -9.88 14.73
N ILE A 87 -0.47 -9.42 13.47
CA ILE A 87 -0.95 -10.10 12.26
C ILE A 87 0.25 -10.58 11.42
N ILE A 88 1.30 -11.08 12.07
CA ILE A 88 2.29 -11.94 11.40
C ILE A 88 1.72 -13.35 11.42
N CYS A 89 0.79 -13.64 10.50
CA CYS A 89 0.50 -15.02 10.15
C CYS A 89 1.74 -15.58 9.46
N TRP A 90 2.47 -16.43 10.16
CA TRP A 90 3.58 -17.21 9.62
C TRP A 90 3.13 -17.94 8.35
N HIS A 91 3.52 -17.42 7.19
CA HIS A 91 3.36 -18.13 5.92
C HIS A 91 4.65 -18.90 5.65
N TYR A 92 4.52 -20.23 5.59
CA TYR A 92 5.61 -21.16 5.34
C TYR A 92 6.14 -21.00 3.92
N ASP A 93 7.37 -20.49 3.79
CA ASP A 93 8.12 -20.40 2.54
C ASP A 93 8.94 -21.69 2.32
N HIS A 94 8.62 -22.46 1.27
CA HIS A 94 9.33 -23.68 0.86
C HIS A 94 10.72 -23.43 0.24
N SER A 95 11.17 -22.17 0.09
CA SER A 95 12.44 -21.82 -0.57
C SER A 95 13.66 -21.73 0.36
N LYS A 96 13.47 -21.81 1.69
CA LYS A 96 14.58 -21.79 2.66
C LYS A 96 14.94 -23.22 3.08
N GLY A 97 15.67 -23.92 2.21
CA GLY A 97 16.32 -25.19 2.54
C GLY A 97 17.45 -25.01 3.55
N ARG A 98 17.12 -24.99 4.85
CA ARG A 98 18.10 -25.19 5.93
C ARG A 98 17.49 -26.08 7.02
N GLY A 99 17.97 -27.33 7.07
CA GLY A 99 18.01 -28.12 8.29
C GLY A 99 19.28 -27.82 9.09
#